data_AF-C1N710-F1
#
_entry.id   AF-C1N710-F1
#
_cell.length_a   1.000
_cell.length_b   1.000
_cell.length_c   1.000
_cell.angle_alpha   90.00
_cell.angle_beta   90.00
_cell.angle_gamma   90.00
#
_symmetry.space_group_name_H-M   'P 1'
#
loop_
_entity.id
_entity.type
_entity.pdbx_description
1 polymer ?
#
loop_
_entity_poly.entity_id
_entity_poly.type
_entity_poly.pdbx_seq_one_letter_code
_entity_poly.pdbx_strand_id
1 'polypeptide(L)'
;MATPMKTLHRVATTATTRRAPRAPTTTPARRPRPRRRLSSRSGSDRDASSAARAAPNDASSSSTTLAPLPQTCAEQVAACASCVVAAAASGARRQRLTLLLPTNNRGDDFTSTERADYEANADAVYRAAMETAAAVMRRVDANGGDITATRVDDDNDPVGVLRNAAGSVRAVVIPNAQQLDVLRKLAEESERGRDAGDAAITLLVNPQWNESGQIISDFGVGPWKRRAFDFLDTFAPAFHLTETRVGAASTRDPAKGGDYMGTGGVARILKTHGGAWQVFAMGGDGSSECVRVEESEPTYEYLNAEVFVTPEYSLARRRRGAGPSMERRLEASARSVSASADDDDVAVDWSIASSAEIAAAVRVKAIRARDVDAFDKTGLRSALTALGLPTSGKVEGLRERLREALLGEDAEEWIN
;
A
#
# COMPACT_ATOMS: atom_id res chain seq x y z
N MET A 1 68.99 -2.39 29.50
CA MET A 1 68.64 -3.25 28.35
C MET A 1 67.71 -2.48 27.44
N ALA A 2 67.95 -2.57 26.15
CA ALA A 2 67.58 -1.60 25.14
C ALA A 2 66.22 -1.87 24.48
N THR A 3 65.59 -0.76 24.05
CA THR A 3 64.72 -0.53 22.87
C THR A 3 63.32 -1.17 22.75
N PRO A 4 62.40 -0.59 21.94
CA PRO A 4 62.26 0.84 21.58
C PRO A 4 60.80 1.38 21.51
N MET A 5 60.74 2.71 21.54
CA MET A 5 59.63 3.56 21.07
C MET A 5 59.31 3.32 19.57
N LYS A 6 58.04 3.44 19.20
CA LYS A 6 57.62 3.67 17.81
C LYS A 6 56.84 4.98 17.68
N THR A 7 57.27 5.72 16.68
CA THR A 7 56.99 7.12 16.36
C THR A 7 55.66 7.29 15.63
N LEU A 8 55.01 8.43 15.90
CA LEU A 8 53.91 9.03 15.15
C LEU A 8 54.24 9.24 13.67
N HIS A 9 53.29 8.93 12.79
CA HIS A 9 53.17 9.61 11.49
C HIS A 9 51.75 10.15 11.29
N ARG A 10 51.67 11.48 11.36
CA ARG A 10 50.54 12.32 10.99
C ARG A 10 50.62 12.52 9.47
N VAL A 11 49.59 12.11 8.73
CA VAL A 11 49.43 12.46 7.32
C VAL A 11 48.29 13.47 7.22
N ALA A 12 48.64 14.67 6.79
CA ALA A 12 47.73 15.71 6.33
C ALA A 12 47.97 15.90 4.84
N THR A 13 46.91 15.90 4.03
CA THR A 13 46.90 16.52 2.69
C THR A 13 45.44 16.62 2.22
N THR A 14 44.87 17.83 2.34
CA THR A 14 44.54 18.77 1.24
C THR A 14 43.20 18.51 0.55
N ALA A 15 42.23 19.34 0.92
CA ALA A 15 41.04 19.63 0.15
C ALA A 15 41.42 20.34 -1.16
N THR A 16 40.90 19.83 -2.29
CA THR A 16 40.95 20.54 -3.57
C THR A 16 39.52 20.86 -4.00
N THR A 17 39.12 22.09 -3.73
CA THR A 17 37.90 22.73 -4.20
C THR A 17 37.98 22.89 -5.72
N ARG A 18 37.21 22.12 -6.50
CA ARG A 18 37.15 22.30 -7.95
C ARG A 18 35.95 23.19 -8.32
N ARG A 19 36.34 24.35 -8.84
CA ARG A 19 35.57 25.53 -9.22
C ARG A 19 34.66 25.27 -10.43
N ALA A 20 33.44 25.81 -10.38
CA ALA A 20 32.47 25.80 -11.47
C ALA A 20 32.97 26.58 -12.72
N PRO A 21 32.68 26.13 -13.94
CA PRO A 21 32.89 26.92 -15.14
C PRO A 21 31.76 27.93 -15.35
N ARG A 22 32.17 29.19 -15.59
CA ARG A 22 31.35 30.35 -15.95
C ARG A 22 30.77 30.22 -17.37
N ALA A 23 29.59 30.82 -17.53
CA ALA A 23 28.88 31.04 -18.78
C ALA A 23 29.65 31.89 -19.81
N PRO A 24 29.39 31.71 -21.11
CA PRO A 24 29.58 32.74 -22.12
C PRO A 24 28.26 33.45 -22.45
N THR A 25 28.30 34.77 -22.35
CA THR A 25 27.28 35.77 -22.70
C THR A 25 27.28 36.07 -24.21
N THR A 26 26.06 36.22 -24.77
CA THR A 26 25.62 37.13 -25.88
C THR A 26 26.28 36.98 -27.27
N THR A 27 25.61 36.88 -28.42
CA THR A 27 24.51 37.69 -29.04
C THR A 27 24.24 37.10 -30.48
N PRO A 28 23.36 37.60 -31.39
CA PRO A 28 22.04 38.24 -31.29
C PRO A 28 20.91 37.53 -32.09
N ALA A 29 19.69 37.86 -31.68
CA ALA A 29 18.43 38.04 -32.42
C ALA A 29 18.27 37.52 -33.86
N ARG A 30 17.31 36.59 -34.04
CA ARG A 30 16.61 36.38 -35.31
C ARG A 30 15.10 36.49 -35.08
N ARG A 31 14.51 37.54 -35.67
CA ARG A 31 13.10 37.93 -35.62
C ARG A 31 12.14 36.78 -35.97
N PRO A 32 11.01 36.60 -35.25
CA PRO A 32 9.88 35.84 -35.75
C PRO A 32 9.03 36.71 -36.71
N ARG A 33 8.68 36.14 -37.87
CA ARG A 33 7.73 36.73 -38.82
C ARG A 33 6.29 36.61 -38.26
N PRO A 34 5.44 37.64 -38.39
CA PRO A 34 4.04 37.55 -37.98
C PRO A 34 3.24 36.76 -39.02
N ARG A 35 2.66 35.62 -38.64
CA ARG A 35 1.60 34.96 -39.43
C ARG A 35 0.24 35.48 -38.97
N ARG A 36 -0.23 36.44 -39.77
CA ARG A 36 -1.61 36.82 -40.11
C ARG A 36 -2.73 36.04 -39.42
N ARG A 37 -3.47 36.76 -38.56
CA ARG A 37 -4.86 36.48 -38.17
C ARG A 37 -5.74 36.40 -39.43
N LEU A 38 -6.58 35.37 -39.51
CA LEU A 38 -7.84 35.43 -40.22
C LEU A 38 -8.94 35.10 -39.21
N SER A 39 -9.84 36.06 -39.05
CA SER A 39 -11.04 36.00 -38.23
C SER A 39 -12.25 35.60 -39.07
N SER A 40 -13.21 34.97 -38.37
CA SER A 40 -14.67 35.03 -38.53
C SER A 40 -15.32 34.40 -39.77
N ARG A 41 -16.19 33.41 -39.51
CA ARG A 41 -17.67 33.45 -39.67
C ARG A 41 -18.22 32.06 -39.29
N SER A 42 -19.10 31.92 -38.28
CA SER A 42 -20.53 32.26 -38.25
C SER A 42 -21.40 31.33 -39.09
N GLY A 43 -22.30 30.60 -38.42
CA GLY A 43 -23.40 29.76 -38.93
C GLY A 43 -23.57 28.56 -38.00
N SER A 44 -24.35 28.60 -36.91
CA SER A 44 -25.81 28.67 -36.78
C SER A 44 -26.58 27.58 -37.56
N ASP A 45 -27.36 26.81 -36.79
CA ASP A 45 -28.64 26.17 -37.10
C ASP A 45 -28.71 24.66 -37.46
N ARG A 46 -29.36 23.96 -36.50
CA ARG A 46 -30.51 23.04 -36.62
C ARG A 46 -30.30 21.52 -36.66
N ASP A 47 -30.79 20.90 -35.59
CA ASP A 47 -31.86 19.88 -35.51
C ASP A 47 -31.96 18.78 -36.57
N ALA A 48 -31.85 17.52 -36.12
CA ALA A 48 -32.74 16.37 -36.39
C ALA A 48 -32.12 15.11 -35.75
N SER A 49 -32.63 14.58 -34.65
CA SER A 49 -33.73 13.59 -34.55
C SER A 49 -33.45 12.23 -35.21
N SER A 50 -33.52 11.20 -34.36
CA SER A 50 -34.03 9.84 -34.67
C SER A 50 -33.17 8.88 -35.51
N ALA A 51 -32.63 7.85 -34.85
CA ALA A 51 -33.04 6.46 -35.12
C ALA A 51 -32.45 5.51 -34.07
N ALA A 52 -33.32 5.08 -33.15
CA ALA A 52 -33.11 3.87 -32.37
C ALA A 52 -33.07 2.66 -33.32
N ARG A 53 -31.98 1.90 -33.27
CA ARG A 53 -31.92 0.56 -33.84
C ARG A 53 -31.45 -0.40 -32.75
N ALA A 54 -32.42 -1.00 -32.10
CA ALA A 54 -32.24 -2.20 -31.31
C ALA A 54 -31.77 -3.33 -32.23
N ALA A 55 -30.69 -3.99 -31.79
CA ALA A 55 -30.20 -5.26 -32.31
C ALA A 55 -29.70 -6.08 -31.09
N PRO A 56 -29.75 -7.41 -31.16
CA PRO A 56 -30.21 -8.26 -30.09
C PRO A 56 -29.15 -8.61 -29.04
N ASN A 57 -29.65 -8.87 -27.83
CA ASN A 57 -28.97 -9.68 -26.81
C ASN A 57 -28.54 -11.03 -27.41
N ASP A 58 -27.24 -11.28 -27.44
CA ASP A 58 -26.66 -12.53 -26.93
C ASP A 58 -25.13 -12.48 -26.96
N ALA A 59 -24.56 -12.09 -25.83
CA ALA A 59 -23.31 -12.63 -25.34
C ALA A 59 -23.28 -12.34 -23.84
N SER A 60 -23.51 -13.39 -23.05
CA SER A 60 -23.13 -13.47 -21.65
C SER A 60 -21.61 -13.28 -21.55
N SER A 61 -21.14 -12.03 -21.67
CA SER A 61 -19.84 -11.65 -21.14
C SER A 61 -20.00 -11.73 -19.63
N SER A 62 -19.41 -12.73 -19.01
CA SER A 62 -19.08 -12.68 -17.59
C SER A 62 -18.31 -11.39 -17.39
N SER A 63 -18.99 -10.33 -16.96
CA SER A 63 -18.35 -9.07 -16.63
C SER A 63 -17.48 -9.39 -15.44
N THR A 64 -16.19 -9.65 -15.67
CA THR A 64 -15.20 -9.79 -14.62
C THR A 64 -15.30 -8.51 -13.81
N THR A 65 -16.00 -8.56 -12.68
CA THR A 65 -16.23 -7.38 -11.85
C THR A 65 -14.86 -6.94 -11.36
N LEU A 66 -14.38 -5.81 -11.86
CA LEU A 66 -13.09 -5.26 -11.46
C LEU A 66 -13.08 -5.10 -9.95
N ALA A 67 -12.00 -5.56 -9.31
CA ALA A 67 -11.86 -5.39 -7.89
C ALA A 67 -11.48 -3.93 -7.61
N PRO A 68 -12.12 -3.24 -6.66
CA PRO A 68 -11.72 -1.89 -6.34
C PRO A 68 -10.29 -1.89 -5.79
N LEU A 69 -9.46 -0.94 -6.25
CA LEU A 69 -8.13 -0.73 -5.70
C LEU A 69 -8.24 -0.15 -4.29
N PRO A 70 -7.66 -0.79 -3.26
CA PRO A 70 -7.60 -0.21 -1.92
C PRO A 70 -6.95 1.17 -1.94
N GLN A 71 -7.67 2.17 -1.44
CA GLN A 71 -7.20 3.53 -1.28
C GLN A 71 -6.63 3.78 0.12
N THR A 72 -6.91 2.87 1.06
CA THR A 72 -6.38 2.91 2.42
C THR A 72 -5.79 1.59 2.88
N CYS A 73 -5.01 1.63 3.95
CA CYS A 73 -4.49 0.42 4.58
C CYS A 73 -5.65 -0.42 5.17
N ALA A 74 -6.65 0.22 5.77
CA ALA A 74 -7.82 -0.46 6.32
C ALA A 74 -8.64 -1.18 5.22
N GLU A 75 -8.81 -0.56 4.05
CA GLU A 75 -9.45 -1.16 2.87
C GLU A 75 -8.62 -2.34 2.33
N GLN A 76 -7.28 -2.20 2.30
CA GLN A 76 -6.39 -3.30 1.90
C GLN A 76 -6.56 -4.48 2.85
N VAL A 77 -6.59 -4.24 4.16
CA VAL A 77 -6.77 -5.29 5.18
C VAL A 77 -8.12 -5.98 5.01
N ALA A 78 -9.20 -5.24 4.78
CA ALA A 78 -10.54 -5.80 4.55
C ALA A 78 -10.59 -6.67 3.27
N ALA A 79 -10.06 -6.16 2.16
CA ALA A 79 -10.01 -6.88 0.89
C ALA A 79 -9.15 -8.14 0.99
N CYS A 80 -8.00 -8.04 1.66
CA CYS A 80 -7.09 -9.16 1.86
C CYS A 80 -7.71 -10.24 2.75
N ALA A 81 -8.31 -9.88 3.90
CA ALA A 81 -8.99 -10.83 4.78
C ALA A 81 -10.13 -11.56 4.05
N SER A 82 -10.91 -10.84 3.24
CA SER A 82 -11.96 -11.44 2.40
C SER A 82 -11.38 -12.46 1.40
N CYS A 83 -10.25 -12.15 0.78
CA CYS A 83 -9.55 -13.08 -0.11
C CYS A 83 -9.01 -14.31 0.64
N VAL A 84 -8.51 -14.13 1.86
CA VAL A 84 -8.02 -15.24 2.70
C VAL A 84 -9.14 -16.21 3.07
N VAL A 85 -10.30 -15.67 3.48
CA VAL A 85 -11.48 -16.47 3.80
C VAL A 85 -12.00 -17.19 2.56
N ALA A 86 -12.07 -16.52 1.41
CA ALA A 86 -12.49 -17.13 0.15
C ALA A 86 -11.52 -18.25 -0.31
N ALA A 87 -10.21 -18.04 -0.16
CA ALA A 87 -9.20 -19.06 -0.44
C ALA A 87 -9.30 -20.24 0.53
N ALA A 88 -9.59 -19.99 1.81
CA ALA A 88 -9.85 -21.06 2.76
C ALA A 88 -11.12 -21.85 2.39
N ALA A 89 -12.18 -21.18 1.96
CA ALA A 89 -13.41 -21.85 1.52
C ALA A 89 -13.19 -22.75 0.27
N SER A 90 -12.23 -22.41 -0.59
CA SER A 90 -11.82 -23.25 -1.74
C SER A 90 -10.81 -24.36 -1.37
N GLY A 91 -10.44 -24.48 -0.09
CA GLY A 91 -9.54 -25.51 0.43
C GLY A 91 -8.08 -25.10 0.59
N ALA A 92 -7.70 -23.89 0.18
CA ALA A 92 -6.34 -23.38 0.36
C ALA A 92 -6.09 -22.99 1.82
N ARG A 93 -5.36 -23.82 2.56
CA ARG A 93 -4.96 -23.56 3.96
C ARG A 93 -3.60 -22.91 4.09
N ARG A 94 -2.72 -23.08 3.11
CA ARG A 94 -1.45 -22.37 3.00
C ARG A 94 -1.60 -21.28 1.95
N GLN A 95 -1.39 -20.03 2.34
CA GLN A 95 -1.71 -18.88 1.50
C GLN A 95 -0.59 -17.85 1.52
N ARG A 96 -0.29 -17.26 0.36
CA ARG A 96 0.70 -16.20 0.20
C ARG A 96 0.00 -14.85 0.02
N LEU A 97 0.48 -13.86 0.76
CA LEU A 97 0.01 -12.48 0.77
C LEU A 97 1.15 -11.53 0.46
N THR A 98 0.92 -10.61 -0.47
CA THR A 98 1.80 -9.45 -0.70
C THR A 98 1.00 -8.19 -0.41
N LEU A 99 1.39 -7.45 0.62
CA LEU A 99 0.72 -6.25 1.09
C LEU A 99 1.56 -5.02 0.75
N LEU A 100 0.91 -3.94 0.31
CA LEU A 100 1.56 -2.63 0.25
C LEU A 100 1.62 -2.07 1.67
N LEU A 101 2.84 -1.91 2.20
CA LEU A 101 3.04 -1.50 3.58
C LEU A 101 2.90 0.02 3.75
N PRO A 102 2.24 0.51 4.82
CA PRO A 102 2.06 1.94 5.10
C PRO A 102 3.34 2.57 5.68
N THR A 103 4.44 2.54 4.93
CA THR A 103 5.73 3.13 5.32
C THR A 103 6.04 4.40 4.52
N ASN A 104 6.92 5.26 5.07
CA ASN A 104 7.28 6.56 4.52
C ASN A 104 6.02 7.41 4.22
N ASN A 105 5.96 8.04 3.04
CA ASN A 105 4.83 8.85 2.60
C ASN A 105 3.48 8.10 2.67
N ARG A 106 3.48 6.75 2.60
CA ARG A 106 2.25 5.95 2.70
C ARG A 106 1.72 5.80 4.13
N GLY A 107 2.55 6.06 5.13
CA GLY A 107 2.09 6.18 6.51
C GLY A 107 1.26 7.46 6.72
N ASP A 108 1.52 8.51 5.93
CA ASP A 108 0.74 9.75 5.97
C ASP A 108 -0.45 9.72 5.01
N ASP A 109 -0.22 9.25 3.78
CA ASP A 109 -1.22 9.11 2.73
C ASP A 109 -0.95 7.81 1.93
N PHE A 110 -1.81 6.81 2.15
CA PHE A 110 -1.67 5.50 1.50
C PHE A 110 -1.73 5.55 -0.03
N THR A 111 -2.25 6.60 -0.65
CA THR A 111 -2.29 6.78 -2.11
C THR A 111 -1.11 7.59 -2.67
N SER A 112 -0.24 8.10 -1.80
CA SER A 112 0.89 8.94 -2.18
C SER A 112 1.76 8.24 -3.22
N THR A 113 1.93 8.90 -4.37
CA THR A 113 2.83 8.47 -5.44
C THR A 113 4.18 9.16 -5.35
N GLU A 114 4.42 9.99 -4.33
CA GLU A 114 5.67 10.72 -4.18
C GLU A 114 6.78 9.76 -3.72
N ARG A 115 7.95 9.89 -4.32
CA ARG A 115 9.11 9.08 -3.91
C ARG A 115 9.55 9.57 -2.54
N ALA A 116 9.73 8.64 -1.61
CA ALA A 116 10.35 8.98 -0.34
C ALA A 116 11.82 9.38 -0.57
N ASP A 117 12.28 10.44 0.10
CA ASP A 117 13.67 10.90 0.01
C ASP A 117 14.65 9.84 0.55
N TYR A 118 14.17 9.01 1.48
CA TYR A 118 14.92 7.92 2.10
C TYR A 118 14.07 6.65 2.15
N GLU A 119 14.75 5.51 2.11
CA GLU A 119 14.10 4.23 2.39
C GLU A 119 13.67 4.18 3.86
N ALA A 120 12.55 3.49 4.12
CA ALA A 120 12.14 3.24 5.48
C ALA A 120 13.19 2.36 6.16
N ASN A 121 13.52 2.64 7.42
CA ASN A 121 14.41 1.75 8.16
C ASN A 121 13.74 0.36 8.35
N ALA A 122 14.57 -0.67 8.52
CA ALA A 122 14.09 -2.06 8.63
C ALA A 122 13.08 -2.24 9.78
N ASP A 123 13.28 -1.55 10.91
CA ASP A 123 12.36 -1.60 12.06
C ASP A 123 10.97 -1.03 11.74
N ALA A 124 10.88 0.07 10.98
CA ALA A 124 9.59 0.64 10.57
C ALA A 124 8.89 -0.26 9.56
N VAL A 125 9.64 -0.87 8.63
CA VAL A 125 9.10 -1.87 7.70
C VAL A 125 8.57 -3.08 8.45
N TYR A 126 9.34 -3.61 9.39
CA TYR A 126 8.94 -4.74 10.23
C TYR A 126 7.70 -4.44 11.04
N ARG A 127 7.67 -3.31 11.74
CA ARG A 127 6.51 -2.90 12.54
C ARG A 127 5.26 -2.78 11.67
N ALA A 128 5.34 -2.04 10.56
CA ALA A 128 4.22 -1.87 9.64
C ALA A 128 3.73 -3.21 9.08
N ALA A 129 4.65 -4.12 8.72
CA ALA A 129 4.30 -5.46 8.24
C ALA A 129 3.59 -6.29 9.31
N MET A 130 4.11 -6.30 10.54
CA MET A 130 3.54 -7.04 11.67
C MET A 130 2.14 -6.52 12.05
N GLU A 131 1.98 -5.21 12.15
CA GLU A 131 0.70 -4.58 12.47
C GLU A 131 -0.34 -4.81 11.37
N THR A 132 0.05 -4.63 10.10
CA THR A 132 -0.85 -4.88 8.96
C THR A 132 -1.26 -6.36 8.88
N ALA A 133 -0.31 -7.29 9.08
CA ALA A 133 -0.60 -8.72 9.07
C ALA A 133 -1.48 -9.14 10.26
N ALA A 134 -1.25 -8.60 11.45
CA ALA A 134 -2.09 -8.84 12.62
C ALA A 134 -3.52 -8.32 12.39
N ALA A 135 -3.68 -7.15 11.79
CA ALA A 135 -5.00 -6.61 11.42
C ALA A 135 -5.73 -7.50 10.40
N VAL A 136 -5.02 -8.08 9.42
CA VAL A 136 -5.59 -9.10 8.52
C VAL A 136 -6.05 -10.31 9.32
N MET A 137 -5.22 -10.85 10.20
CA MET A 137 -5.55 -12.04 11.00
C MET A 137 -6.81 -11.83 11.87
N ARG A 138 -6.93 -10.68 12.53
CA ARG A 138 -8.12 -10.34 13.34
C ARG A 138 -9.39 -10.30 12.50
N ARG A 139 -9.31 -9.85 11.23
CA ARG A 139 -10.46 -9.86 10.33
C ARG A 139 -10.76 -11.23 9.72
N VAL A 140 -9.75 -12.09 9.55
CA VAL A 140 -9.93 -13.46 9.08
C VAL A 140 -10.64 -14.31 10.13
N ASP A 141 -10.29 -14.11 11.40
CA ASP A 141 -10.93 -14.79 12.53
C ASP A 141 -11.11 -13.84 13.71
N ALA A 142 -12.28 -13.19 13.76
CA ALA A 142 -12.66 -12.26 14.83
C ALA A 142 -12.79 -12.95 16.20
N ASN A 143 -13.06 -14.25 16.23
CA ASN A 143 -13.18 -15.05 17.45
C ASN A 143 -11.86 -15.75 17.82
N GLY A 144 -10.79 -15.48 17.08
CA GLY A 144 -9.49 -16.12 17.25
C GLY A 144 -8.74 -15.72 18.54
N GLY A 145 -9.27 -14.74 19.29
CA GLY A 145 -8.66 -14.18 20.49
C GLY A 145 -7.41 -13.35 20.21
N ASP A 146 -6.61 -13.12 21.25
CA ASP A 146 -5.44 -12.25 21.18
C ASP A 146 -4.38 -12.76 20.19
N ILE A 147 -3.71 -11.82 19.53
CA ILE A 147 -2.59 -12.09 18.63
C ILE A 147 -1.28 -12.03 19.40
N THR A 148 -0.57 -13.14 19.45
CA THR A 148 0.81 -13.21 19.93
C THR A 148 1.78 -12.94 18.79
N ALA A 149 2.77 -12.09 19.06
CA ALA A 149 3.82 -11.74 18.11
C ALA A 149 5.18 -12.16 18.66
N THR A 150 5.98 -12.84 17.84
CA THR A 150 7.34 -13.27 18.19
C THR A 150 8.29 -12.91 17.08
N ARG A 151 9.42 -12.30 17.43
CA ARG A 151 10.54 -12.07 16.53
C ARG A 151 11.39 -13.34 16.48
N VAL A 152 11.73 -13.82 15.28
CA VAL A 152 12.39 -15.13 15.06
C VAL A 152 13.69 -15.03 14.28
N ASP A 153 14.16 -13.83 13.99
CA ASP A 153 15.49 -13.57 13.47
C ASP A 153 16.52 -13.42 14.61
N ASP A 154 17.75 -13.84 14.30
CA ASP A 154 18.91 -13.74 15.18
C ASP A 154 19.82 -12.55 14.78
N ASP A 155 19.53 -11.89 13.65
CA ASP A 155 20.35 -10.91 12.94
C ASP A 155 19.61 -9.56 12.71
N ASN A 156 20.18 -8.67 11.90
CA ASN A 156 19.59 -7.36 11.56
C ASN A 156 18.41 -7.41 10.56
N ASP A 157 18.02 -8.59 10.08
CA ASP A 157 16.93 -8.76 9.10
C ASP A 157 15.67 -9.27 9.81
N PRO A 158 14.75 -8.38 10.20
CA PRO A 158 13.66 -8.72 11.09
C PRO A 158 12.67 -9.70 10.44
N VAL A 159 12.32 -10.77 11.15
CA VAL A 159 11.30 -11.75 10.73
C VAL A 159 10.33 -11.99 11.88
N GLY A 160 9.04 -11.99 11.57
CA GLY A 160 7.98 -12.10 12.57
C GLY A 160 7.15 -13.36 12.41
N VAL A 161 6.69 -13.89 13.54
CA VAL A 161 5.66 -14.92 13.61
C VAL A 161 4.47 -14.36 14.40
N LEU A 162 3.28 -14.51 13.83
CA LEU A 162 2.02 -14.16 14.47
C LEU A 162 1.17 -15.42 14.66
N ARG A 163 0.53 -15.54 15.82
CA ARG A 163 -0.44 -16.61 16.12
C ARG A 163 -1.60 -16.02 16.90
N ASN A 164 -2.83 -16.33 16.49
CA ASN A 164 -3.98 -16.06 17.33
C ASN A 164 -4.10 -17.10 18.47
N ALA A 165 -4.79 -16.73 19.55
CA ALA A 165 -4.94 -17.56 20.74
C ALA A 165 -5.63 -18.90 20.44
N ALA A 166 -6.63 -18.90 19.56
CA ALA A 166 -7.32 -20.10 19.10
C ALA A 166 -6.40 -21.02 18.25
N GLY A 167 -5.31 -20.50 17.71
CA GLY A 167 -4.39 -21.23 16.85
C GLY A 167 -4.94 -21.55 15.45
N SER A 168 -6.10 -20.99 15.08
CA SER A 168 -6.77 -21.15 13.78
C SER A 168 -6.11 -20.35 12.65
N VAL A 169 -5.37 -19.28 12.97
CA VAL A 169 -4.62 -18.49 11.99
C VAL A 169 -3.19 -18.25 12.49
N ARG A 170 -2.22 -18.51 11.60
CA ARG A 170 -0.80 -18.32 11.86
C ARG A 170 -0.17 -17.60 10.68
N ALA A 171 0.79 -16.72 10.92
CA ALA A 171 1.51 -16.03 9.86
C ALA A 171 3.00 -16.00 10.11
N VAL A 172 3.77 -16.13 9.04
CA VAL A 172 5.18 -15.69 8.99
C VAL A 172 5.23 -14.41 8.16
N VAL A 173 5.79 -13.36 8.75
CA VAL A 173 5.80 -12.01 8.21
C VAL A 173 7.21 -11.62 7.84
N ILE A 174 7.37 -11.13 6.62
CA ILE A 174 8.62 -10.76 5.96
C ILE A 174 9.74 -11.82 6.05
N PRO A 175 9.46 -13.11 5.84
CA PRO A 175 10.51 -14.12 5.91
C PRO A 175 11.54 -13.93 4.80
N ASN A 176 12.79 -14.20 5.17
CA ASN A 176 13.87 -14.42 4.22
C ASN A 176 14.16 -15.93 4.10
N ALA A 177 15.05 -16.31 3.18
CA ALA A 177 15.30 -17.72 2.85
C ALA A 177 15.86 -18.56 4.02
N GLN A 178 16.53 -17.93 5.00
CA GLN A 178 17.12 -18.64 6.15
C GLN A 178 16.04 -19.18 7.11
N GLN A 179 14.84 -18.61 7.09
CA GLN A 179 13.74 -18.92 8.02
C GLN A 179 12.72 -19.87 7.37
N LEU A 180 13.11 -20.54 6.27
CA LEU A 180 12.27 -21.54 5.63
C LEU A 180 11.89 -22.68 6.59
N ASP A 181 12.78 -23.06 7.50
CA ASP A 181 12.50 -24.08 8.51
C ASP A 181 11.47 -23.63 9.55
N VAL A 182 11.42 -22.34 9.88
CA VAL A 182 10.37 -21.76 10.74
C VAL A 182 9.02 -21.86 10.04
N LEU A 183 8.98 -21.51 8.75
CA LEU A 183 7.78 -21.62 7.92
C LEU A 183 7.30 -23.09 7.79
N ARG A 184 8.22 -24.04 7.60
CA ARG A 184 7.90 -25.49 7.56
C ARG A 184 7.28 -25.97 8.86
N LYS A 185 7.88 -25.66 10.01
CA LYS A 185 7.36 -26.05 11.32
C LYS A 185 5.94 -25.50 11.56
N LEU A 186 5.70 -24.23 11.22
CA LEU A 186 4.37 -23.63 11.33
C LEU A 186 3.35 -24.30 10.41
N ALA A 187 3.75 -24.63 9.19
CA ALA A 187 2.89 -25.31 8.22
C ALA A 187 2.53 -26.74 8.69
N GLU A 188 3.47 -27.48 9.29
CA GLU A 188 3.25 -28.82 9.86
C GLU A 188 2.36 -28.78 11.11
N GLU A 189 2.53 -27.77 11.97
CA GLU A 189 1.65 -27.55 13.13
C GLU A 189 0.19 -27.30 12.69
N SER A 190 -0.02 -26.69 11.52
CA SER A 190 -1.37 -26.39 11.00
C SER A 190 -2.05 -27.64 10.43
N GLU A 191 -1.26 -28.61 9.97
CA GLU A 191 -1.78 -29.88 9.48
C GLU A 191 -2.12 -30.85 10.60
N ARG A 192 -1.42 -30.81 11.73
CA ARG A 192 -1.72 -31.67 12.89
C ARG A 192 -3.13 -31.47 13.48
N GLY A 193 -3.73 -30.29 13.29
CA GLY A 193 -5.12 -30.02 13.69
C GLY A 193 -6.18 -30.52 12.69
N ARG A 194 -5.77 -30.93 11.49
CA ARG A 194 -6.67 -31.28 10.38
C ARG A 194 -7.52 -32.52 10.68
N ASP A 195 -7.01 -33.47 11.45
CA ASP A 195 -7.74 -34.70 11.81
C ASP A 195 -8.95 -34.42 12.73
N ALA A 196 -8.98 -33.26 13.39
CA ALA A 196 -10.10 -32.79 14.21
C ALA A 196 -11.12 -31.94 13.42
N GLY A 197 -10.97 -31.79 12.10
CA GLY A 197 -11.87 -31.02 11.24
C GLY A 197 -11.57 -29.52 11.16
N ASP A 198 -10.58 -29.01 11.89
CA ASP A 198 -10.29 -27.58 12.03
C ASP A 198 -8.83 -27.26 11.63
N ALA A 199 -8.53 -27.44 10.34
CA ALA A 199 -7.19 -27.14 9.83
C ALA A 199 -6.93 -25.63 9.84
N ALA A 200 -5.92 -25.21 10.60
CA ALA A 200 -5.52 -23.81 10.71
C ALA A 200 -5.01 -23.24 9.37
N ILE A 201 -5.23 -21.94 9.16
CA ILE A 201 -4.71 -21.19 8.03
C ILE A 201 -3.26 -20.77 8.34
N THR A 202 -2.35 -21.02 7.41
CA THR A 202 -0.95 -20.56 7.47
C THR A 202 -0.71 -19.52 6.39
N LEU A 203 -0.34 -18.32 6.80
CA LEU A 203 -0.08 -17.17 5.95
C LEU A 203 1.42 -16.93 5.79
N LEU A 204 1.85 -16.77 4.54
CA LEU A 204 3.17 -16.29 4.15
C LEU A 204 3.02 -14.84 3.70
N VAL A 205 3.47 -13.88 4.50
CA VAL A 205 3.22 -12.45 4.28
C VAL A 205 4.48 -11.73 3.88
N ASN A 206 4.45 -11.05 2.73
CA ASN A 206 5.53 -10.22 2.20
C ASN A 206 6.91 -10.91 2.18
N PRO A 207 7.08 -12.11 1.58
CA PRO A 207 8.37 -12.77 1.49
C PRO A 207 9.43 -11.88 0.81
N GLN A 208 10.68 -11.95 1.29
CA GLN A 208 11.77 -11.05 0.86
C GLN A 208 12.70 -11.64 -0.21
N TRP A 209 12.53 -12.89 -0.61
CA TRP A 209 13.37 -13.53 -1.63
C TRP A 209 12.86 -13.22 -3.05
N ASN A 210 13.78 -13.19 -4.01
CA ASN A 210 13.43 -13.06 -5.43
C ASN A 210 13.25 -14.44 -6.07
N GLU A 211 12.08 -14.70 -6.63
CA GLU A 211 11.79 -15.95 -7.37
C GLU A 211 12.41 -15.93 -8.78
N SER A 212 12.80 -14.75 -9.27
CA SER A 212 13.39 -14.53 -10.60
C SER A 212 14.60 -13.60 -10.57
N GLY A 213 15.62 -13.87 -11.40
CA GLY A 213 16.66 -12.88 -11.76
C GLY A 213 17.98 -12.92 -11.01
N GLN A 214 18.14 -13.71 -9.93
CA GLN A 214 19.44 -13.93 -9.29
C GLN A 214 20.15 -15.19 -9.84
N ILE A 215 21.44 -15.05 -10.16
CA ILE A 215 22.32 -16.14 -10.64
C ILE A 215 22.49 -17.24 -9.58
N ILE A 216 22.44 -16.87 -8.30
CA ILE A 216 22.43 -17.79 -7.16
C ILE A 216 21.13 -17.53 -6.41
N SER A 217 20.25 -18.51 -6.37
CA SER A 217 19.02 -18.42 -5.58
C SER A 217 19.36 -18.33 -4.10
N ASP A 218 18.61 -17.53 -3.34
CA ASP A 218 18.69 -17.49 -1.88
C ASP A 218 18.45 -18.87 -1.23
N PHE A 219 17.85 -19.82 -1.98
CA PHE A 219 17.59 -21.20 -1.57
C PHE A 219 18.67 -22.22 -1.99
N GLY A 220 19.85 -21.73 -2.41
CA GLY A 220 20.97 -22.56 -2.83
C GLY A 220 20.83 -23.12 -4.24
N VAL A 221 21.44 -24.29 -4.49
CA VAL A 221 21.63 -24.84 -5.85
C VAL A 221 21.04 -26.26 -5.97
N GLY A 222 20.49 -26.57 -7.15
CA GLY A 222 20.10 -27.93 -7.52
C GLY A 222 18.92 -28.49 -6.70
N PRO A 223 19.02 -29.71 -6.13
CA PRO A 223 17.91 -30.37 -5.42
C PRO A 223 17.40 -29.62 -4.18
N TRP A 224 18.23 -28.76 -3.58
CA TRP A 224 17.88 -27.98 -2.39
C TRP A 224 16.94 -26.84 -2.77
N LYS A 225 17.31 -26.09 -3.83
CA LYS A 225 16.44 -25.10 -4.46
C LYS A 225 15.09 -25.70 -4.83
N ARG A 226 15.09 -26.85 -5.53
CA ARG A 226 13.83 -27.50 -5.94
C ARG A 226 12.93 -27.82 -4.74
N ARG A 227 13.46 -28.45 -3.68
CA ARG A 227 12.69 -28.75 -2.46
C ARG A 227 12.17 -27.52 -1.71
N ALA A 228 12.85 -26.38 -1.84
CA ALA A 228 12.37 -25.12 -1.30
C ALA A 228 11.18 -24.61 -2.10
N PHE A 229 11.31 -24.52 -3.43
CA PHE A 229 10.23 -24.09 -4.31
C PHE A 229 9.03 -25.05 -4.26
N ASP A 230 9.24 -26.38 -4.30
CA ASP A 230 8.15 -27.37 -4.17
C ASP A 230 7.32 -27.15 -2.89
N PHE A 231 7.95 -26.67 -1.80
CA PHE A 231 7.25 -26.34 -0.57
C PHE A 231 6.58 -24.96 -0.64
N LEU A 232 7.26 -23.94 -1.16
CA LEU A 232 6.69 -22.59 -1.32
C LEU A 232 5.50 -22.58 -2.28
N ASP A 233 5.53 -23.42 -3.32
CA ASP A 233 4.43 -23.62 -4.29
C ASP A 233 3.17 -24.21 -3.63
N THR A 234 3.28 -24.75 -2.40
CA THR A 234 2.10 -25.15 -1.62
C THR A 234 1.32 -23.96 -1.06
N PHE A 235 1.88 -22.75 -1.07
CA PHE A 235 1.21 -21.53 -0.63
C PHE A 235 0.49 -20.86 -1.80
N ALA A 236 -0.82 -21.04 -1.87
CA ALA A 236 -1.64 -20.47 -2.93
C ALA A 236 -1.65 -18.92 -2.82
N PRO A 237 -1.50 -18.18 -3.94
CA PRO A 237 -1.61 -16.72 -3.90
C PRO A 237 -3.05 -16.30 -3.59
N ALA A 238 -3.27 -15.69 -2.42
CA ALA A 238 -4.60 -15.24 -2.00
C ALA A 238 -4.80 -13.74 -2.26
N PHE A 239 -3.78 -12.92 -2.03
CA PHE A 239 -3.84 -11.48 -2.25
C PHE A 239 -2.47 -10.91 -2.62
N HIS A 240 -2.43 -9.99 -3.58
CA HIS A 240 -1.21 -9.27 -3.95
C HIS A 240 -1.54 -7.82 -4.25
N LEU A 241 -0.89 -6.89 -3.55
CA LEU A 241 -0.89 -5.47 -3.88
C LEU A 241 0.55 -4.95 -3.81
N THR A 242 1.08 -4.54 -4.96
CA THR A 242 2.41 -3.94 -5.07
C THR A 242 2.37 -2.62 -5.81
N GLU A 243 3.41 -1.81 -5.62
CA GLU A 243 3.59 -0.56 -6.34
C GLU A 243 4.88 -0.63 -7.16
N THR A 244 4.81 -0.28 -8.44
CA THR A 244 5.96 -0.26 -9.36
C THR A 244 6.08 1.12 -9.98
N ARG A 245 7.25 1.75 -9.80
CA ARG A 245 7.58 3.00 -10.48
C ARG A 245 8.20 2.68 -11.83
N VAL A 246 7.52 3.07 -12.89
CA VAL A 246 7.90 2.78 -14.27
C VAL A 246 8.54 4.02 -14.87
N GLY A 247 9.72 3.89 -15.46
CA GLY A 247 10.40 4.97 -16.19
C GLY A 247 10.61 6.27 -15.39
N ALA A 248 10.52 7.42 -16.06
CA ALA A 248 10.67 8.73 -15.44
C ALA A 248 9.33 9.21 -14.85
N ALA A 249 8.89 8.54 -13.78
CA ALA A 249 7.65 8.87 -13.07
C ALA A 249 7.73 10.26 -12.40
N SER A 250 7.51 11.34 -13.16
CA SER A 250 7.29 12.69 -12.62
C SER A 250 5.80 13.05 -12.64
N THR A 251 5.32 13.66 -11.55
CA THR A 251 3.89 13.93 -11.24
C THR A 251 3.33 15.19 -11.90
N ARG A 252 3.97 15.74 -12.93
CA ARG A 252 3.67 17.09 -13.44
C ARG A 252 2.77 17.01 -14.71
N ASP A 253 2.14 18.11 -15.16
CA ASP A 253 1.04 18.15 -16.15
C ASP A 253 1.39 18.85 -17.50
N PRO A 254 1.48 18.14 -18.65
CA PRO A 254 1.92 18.70 -19.95
C PRO A 254 1.06 19.85 -20.47
N ALA A 255 -0.21 19.90 -20.12
CA ALA A 255 -1.12 20.95 -20.59
C ALA A 255 -1.05 22.22 -19.72
N LYS A 256 -0.41 22.16 -18.54
CA LYS A 256 -0.21 23.28 -17.60
C LYS A 256 1.26 23.62 -17.34
N GLY A 257 2.17 23.22 -18.25
CA GLY A 257 3.61 23.47 -18.11
C GLY A 257 4.31 22.57 -17.07
N GLY A 258 3.67 21.50 -16.64
CA GLY A 258 4.33 20.36 -16.02
C GLY A 258 4.58 19.25 -17.04
N ASP A 259 5.35 18.24 -16.67
CA ASP A 259 5.79 17.16 -17.53
C ASP A 259 4.65 16.33 -18.12
N TYR A 260 4.70 16.13 -19.43
CA TYR A 260 4.28 14.87 -20.04
C TYR A 260 4.71 13.72 -19.12
N MET A 261 3.89 12.69 -18.88
CA MET A 261 4.43 11.44 -18.35
C MET A 261 5.41 10.92 -19.41
N GLY A 262 6.64 11.40 -19.37
CA GLY A 262 7.72 11.01 -20.25
C GLY A 262 7.97 9.56 -19.96
N THR A 263 7.44 8.67 -20.79
CA THR A 263 7.76 7.24 -20.76
C THR A 263 7.76 6.66 -19.33
N GLY A 264 6.73 6.92 -18.50
CA GLY A 264 6.77 6.51 -17.10
C GLY A 264 5.54 6.88 -16.26
N GLY A 265 5.48 6.40 -15.02
CA GLY A 265 4.40 6.62 -14.05
C GLY A 265 4.45 5.67 -12.86
N VAL A 266 3.45 5.73 -11.98
CA VAL A 266 3.33 4.81 -10.84
C VAL A 266 2.18 3.84 -11.10
N ALA A 267 2.49 2.54 -11.07
CA ALA A 267 1.55 1.45 -11.20
C ALA A 267 1.27 0.82 -9.83
N ARG A 268 0.01 0.50 -9.54
CA ARG A 268 -0.36 -0.45 -8.50
C ARG A 268 -0.91 -1.71 -9.13
N ILE A 269 -0.35 -2.85 -8.75
CA ILE A 269 -0.71 -4.15 -9.31
C ILE A 269 -1.49 -4.90 -8.25
N LEU A 270 -2.76 -5.19 -8.53
CA LEU A 270 -3.67 -5.88 -7.63
C LEU A 270 -4.01 -7.28 -8.18
N LYS A 271 -3.93 -8.29 -7.32
CA LYS A 271 -4.47 -9.63 -7.56
C LYS A 271 -5.28 -10.06 -6.35
N THR A 272 -6.53 -10.41 -6.58
CA THR A 272 -7.41 -11.03 -5.59
C THR A 272 -7.52 -12.53 -5.81
N HIS A 273 -7.97 -13.28 -4.81
CA HIS A 273 -8.20 -14.72 -4.92
C HIS A 273 -9.22 -15.01 -6.04
N GLY A 274 -8.88 -15.90 -6.97
CA GLY A 274 -9.71 -16.24 -8.13
C GLY A 274 -9.85 -15.15 -9.21
N GLY A 275 -9.41 -13.91 -8.96
CA GLY A 275 -9.47 -12.80 -9.93
C GLY A 275 -8.29 -12.78 -10.91
N ALA A 276 -8.40 -11.98 -11.97
CA ALA A 276 -7.26 -11.66 -12.85
C ALA A 276 -6.35 -10.60 -12.20
N TRP A 277 -5.14 -10.43 -12.73
CA TRP A 277 -4.23 -9.35 -12.35
C TRP A 277 -4.77 -8.02 -12.88
N GLN A 278 -4.80 -6.99 -12.06
CA GLN A 278 -5.31 -5.67 -12.43
C GLN A 278 -4.19 -4.64 -12.26
N VAL A 279 -3.91 -3.89 -13.32
CA VAL A 279 -2.91 -2.81 -13.30
C VAL A 279 -3.66 -1.50 -13.16
N PHE A 280 -3.43 -0.82 -12.05
CA PHE A 280 -3.92 0.51 -11.80
C PHE A 280 -2.82 1.52 -12.03
N ALA A 281 -3.12 2.58 -12.76
CA ALA A 281 -2.18 3.67 -12.93
C ALA A 281 -2.59 4.84 -12.02
N MET A 282 -1.65 5.28 -11.20
CA MET A 282 -1.88 6.24 -10.13
C MET A 282 -1.63 7.68 -10.60
N GLY A 283 -2.46 8.61 -10.14
CA GLY A 283 -2.28 10.05 -10.24
C GLY A 283 -1.63 10.62 -8.97
N GLY A 284 -0.91 11.74 -9.10
CA GLY A 284 -0.28 12.42 -7.96
C GLY A 284 -1.27 13.04 -6.95
N ASP A 285 -2.55 13.09 -7.30
CA ASP A 285 -3.66 13.51 -6.44
C ASP A 285 -4.34 12.34 -5.69
N GLY A 286 -3.72 11.14 -5.73
CA GLY A 286 -4.29 9.93 -5.14
C GLY A 286 -5.44 9.33 -5.95
N SER A 287 -5.68 9.80 -7.18
CA SER A 287 -6.62 9.14 -8.09
C SER A 287 -6.00 7.88 -8.70
N SER A 288 -6.84 6.92 -9.09
CA SER A 288 -6.39 5.67 -9.70
C SER A 288 -7.40 5.18 -10.73
N GLU A 289 -6.91 4.54 -11.80
CA GLU A 289 -7.73 3.92 -12.83
C GLU A 289 -7.13 2.55 -13.21
N CYS A 290 -7.98 1.52 -13.33
CA CYS A 290 -7.58 0.24 -13.87
C CYS A 290 -7.35 0.38 -15.38
N VAL A 291 -6.10 0.25 -15.83
CA VAL A 291 -5.71 0.41 -17.24
C VAL A 291 -5.51 -0.92 -17.97
N ARG A 292 -5.26 -2.00 -17.22
CA ARG A 292 -5.12 -3.37 -17.77
C ARG A 292 -5.68 -4.41 -16.81
N VAL A 293 -6.12 -5.51 -17.41
CA VAL A 293 -6.43 -6.76 -16.72
C VAL A 293 -5.64 -7.86 -17.44
N GLU A 294 -4.81 -8.58 -16.71
CA GLU A 294 -3.88 -9.59 -17.23
C GLU A 294 -4.13 -10.96 -16.59
N GLU A 295 -3.87 -12.03 -17.34
CA GLU A 295 -3.94 -13.40 -16.81
C GLU A 295 -2.72 -13.75 -15.95
N SER A 296 -1.56 -13.18 -16.27
CA SER A 296 -0.29 -13.39 -15.56
C SER A 296 0.22 -12.13 -14.86
N GLU A 297 1.15 -12.29 -13.93
CA GLU A 297 1.75 -11.16 -13.21
C GLU A 297 2.44 -10.18 -14.17
N PRO A 298 2.06 -8.89 -14.16
CA PRO A 298 2.67 -7.87 -15.01
C PRO A 298 4.13 -7.63 -14.64
N THR A 299 5.05 -7.74 -15.61
CA THR A 299 6.48 -7.48 -15.40
C THR A 299 6.82 -6.00 -15.56
N TYR A 300 7.93 -5.55 -14.99
CA TYR A 300 8.42 -4.19 -15.20
C TYR A 300 8.60 -3.87 -16.69
N GLU A 301 9.18 -4.79 -17.45
CA GLU A 301 9.41 -4.62 -18.90
C GLU A 301 8.10 -4.43 -19.65
N TYR A 302 7.08 -5.24 -19.36
CA TYR A 302 5.74 -5.10 -19.92
C TYR A 302 5.11 -3.75 -19.58
N LEU A 303 5.16 -3.34 -18.30
CA LEU A 303 4.61 -2.07 -17.86
C LEU A 303 5.30 -0.89 -18.57
N ASN A 304 6.62 -0.93 -18.70
CA ASN A 304 7.40 0.12 -19.33
C ASN A 304 7.23 0.18 -20.86
N ALA A 305 7.18 -0.97 -21.53
CA ALA A 305 7.18 -1.05 -22.99
C ALA A 305 5.78 -1.01 -23.62
N GLU A 306 4.73 -1.36 -22.88
CA GLU A 306 3.38 -1.50 -23.44
C GLU A 306 2.35 -0.62 -22.72
N VAL A 307 2.35 -0.63 -21.39
CA VAL A 307 1.32 0.08 -20.61
C VAL A 307 1.61 1.58 -20.55
N PHE A 308 2.75 2.01 -20.00
CA PHE A 308 3.02 3.43 -19.73
C PHE A 308 3.50 4.24 -20.95
N VAL A 309 3.66 3.61 -22.11
CA VAL A 309 3.90 4.30 -23.39
C VAL A 309 2.62 4.58 -24.16
N THR A 310 1.50 3.92 -23.83
CA THR A 310 0.25 4.05 -24.56
C THR A 310 -0.48 5.34 -24.17
N PRO A 311 -0.74 6.27 -25.11
CA PRO A 311 -1.32 7.59 -24.79
C PRO A 311 -2.71 7.53 -24.14
N GLU A 312 -3.46 6.45 -24.36
CA GLU A 312 -4.79 6.26 -23.78
C GLU A 312 -4.74 6.09 -22.26
N TYR A 313 -3.64 5.56 -21.75
CA TYR A 313 -3.35 5.45 -20.31
C TYR A 313 -2.54 6.65 -19.81
N SER A 314 -2.49 7.75 -20.57
CA SER A 314 -1.96 9.01 -20.05
C SER A 314 -3.00 9.68 -19.13
N LEU A 315 -2.55 10.17 -17.98
CA LEU A 315 -3.36 10.84 -16.96
C LEU A 315 -4.21 12.02 -17.48
N ALA A 316 -3.87 12.58 -18.65
CA ALA A 316 -4.60 13.68 -19.28
C ALA A 316 -6.07 13.34 -19.60
N ARG A 317 -6.42 12.07 -19.83
CA ARG A 317 -7.82 11.63 -20.01
C ARG A 317 -8.55 11.34 -18.70
N ARG A 318 -7.82 11.07 -17.60
CA ARG A 318 -8.37 10.64 -16.29
C ARG A 318 -9.09 11.73 -15.52
N ARG A 319 -8.77 13.00 -15.78
CA ARG A 319 -9.37 14.16 -15.09
C ARG A 319 -10.80 14.51 -15.53
N ARG A 320 -11.38 13.85 -16.55
CA ARG A 320 -12.74 14.14 -17.03
C ARG A 320 -13.86 13.53 -16.19
N GLY A 321 -13.52 12.68 -15.21
CA GLY A 321 -14.48 12.08 -14.28
C GLY A 321 -13.93 12.07 -12.86
N ALA A 322 -13.40 13.21 -12.38
CA ALA A 322 -12.93 13.33 -11.02
C ALA A 322 -14.08 12.94 -10.07
N GLY A 323 -13.97 11.74 -9.50
CA GLY A 323 -14.86 11.27 -8.45
C GLY A 323 -14.76 12.19 -7.23
N PRO A 324 -15.40 11.83 -6.10
CA PRO A 324 -15.21 12.55 -4.86
C PRO A 324 -13.71 12.75 -4.57
N SER A 325 -13.35 13.93 -4.06
CA SER A 325 -11.98 14.19 -3.60
C SER A 325 -11.53 13.08 -2.65
N MET A 326 -10.22 12.83 -2.55
CA MET A 326 -9.67 11.91 -1.58
C MET A 326 -10.27 12.13 -0.18
N GLU A 327 -10.28 13.37 0.28
CA GLU A 327 -10.88 13.77 1.54
C GLU A 327 -12.31 13.24 1.71
N ARG A 328 -13.19 13.50 0.74
CA ARG A 328 -14.58 13.00 0.78
C ARG A 328 -14.66 11.47 0.74
N ARG A 329 -13.73 10.80 0.07
CA ARG A 329 -13.65 9.34 0.04
C ARG A 329 -13.26 8.78 1.41
N LEU A 330 -12.23 9.35 2.04
CA LEU A 330 -11.78 8.94 3.37
C LEU A 330 -12.87 9.21 4.43
N GLU A 331 -13.56 10.34 4.33
CA GLU A 331 -14.71 10.66 5.18
C GLU A 331 -15.86 9.67 5.01
N ALA A 332 -16.19 9.28 3.76
CA ALA A 332 -17.20 8.27 3.50
C ALA A 332 -16.80 6.89 4.03
N SER A 333 -15.52 6.51 3.86
CA SER A 333 -14.94 5.27 4.38
C SER A 333 -15.02 5.26 5.92
N ALA A 334 -14.59 6.32 6.59
CA ALA A 334 -14.66 6.46 8.04
C ALA A 334 -16.10 6.38 8.58
N ARG A 335 -17.08 7.00 7.90
CA ARG A 335 -18.51 6.86 8.26
C ARG A 335 -18.99 5.42 8.14
N SER A 336 -18.60 4.73 7.08
CA SER A 336 -19.00 3.33 6.88
C SER A 336 -18.44 2.41 7.97
N VAL A 337 -17.19 2.63 8.38
CA VAL A 337 -16.55 1.91 9.48
C VAL A 337 -17.27 2.19 10.80
N SER A 338 -17.56 3.46 11.10
CA SER A 338 -18.27 3.84 12.33
C SER A 338 -19.68 3.25 12.37
N ALA A 339 -20.43 3.29 11.26
CA ALA A 339 -21.77 2.71 11.17
C ALA A 339 -21.79 1.18 11.31
N SER A 340 -20.75 0.49 10.85
CA SER A 340 -20.62 -0.96 11.07
C SER A 340 -20.23 -1.33 12.51
N ALA A 341 -19.71 -0.38 13.28
CA ALA A 341 -19.33 -0.56 14.69
C ALA A 341 -20.44 -0.11 15.67
N ASP A 342 -21.63 0.22 15.17
CA ASP A 342 -22.83 0.44 15.98
C ASP A 342 -23.45 -0.86 16.52
N ASP A 343 -23.03 -2.01 15.98
CA ASP A 343 -23.28 -3.33 16.56
C ASP A 343 -22.27 -3.59 17.70
N ASP A 344 -22.74 -4.07 18.85
CA ASP A 344 -22.13 -4.00 20.18
C ASP A 344 -20.57 -4.17 20.28
N ASP A 345 -19.94 -3.23 20.99
CA ASP A 345 -18.63 -3.30 21.69
C ASP A 345 -17.31 -3.46 20.89
N VAL A 346 -17.33 -3.42 19.55
CA VAL A 346 -16.08 -3.56 18.77
C VAL A 346 -15.40 -2.20 18.53
N ALA A 347 -14.27 -1.95 19.22
CA ALA A 347 -13.41 -0.80 18.96
C ALA A 347 -12.74 -0.89 17.57
N VAL A 348 -12.66 0.25 16.88
CA VAL A 348 -11.99 0.32 15.57
C VAL A 348 -10.48 0.34 15.78
N ASP A 349 -9.77 -0.58 15.12
CA ASP A 349 -8.31 -0.60 15.13
C ASP A 349 -7.74 0.49 14.21
N TRP A 350 -7.36 1.63 14.81
CA TRP A 350 -6.77 2.77 14.12
C TRP A 350 -5.24 2.68 14.00
N SER A 351 -4.58 1.65 14.55
CA SER A 351 -3.11 1.59 14.58
C SER A 351 -2.48 1.50 13.19
N ILE A 352 -3.24 1.02 12.20
CA ILE A 352 -2.81 0.87 10.80
C ILE A 352 -3.30 2.01 9.90
N ALA A 353 -4.11 2.94 10.42
CA ALA A 353 -4.69 4.02 9.65
C ALA A 353 -3.64 5.11 9.39
N SER A 354 -3.63 5.63 8.16
CA SER A 354 -2.76 6.75 7.82
C SER A 354 -3.17 8.05 8.51
N SER A 355 -2.24 9.01 8.62
CA SER A 355 -2.54 10.34 9.17
C SER A 355 -3.73 11.01 8.46
N ALA A 356 -3.85 10.85 7.14
CA ALA A 356 -4.98 11.36 6.36
C ALA A 356 -6.32 10.68 6.69
N GLU A 357 -6.31 9.36 6.93
CA GLU A 357 -7.49 8.61 7.37
C GLU A 357 -7.96 9.06 8.75
N ILE A 358 -7.03 9.18 9.69
CA ILE A 358 -7.33 9.61 11.06
C ILE A 358 -7.91 11.04 11.03
N ALA A 359 -7.31 11.96 10.27
CA ALA A 359 -7.82 13.32 10.14
C ALA A 359 -9.22 13.37 9.50
N ALA A 360 -9.48 12.54 8.48
CA ALA A 360 -10.80 12.43 7.89
C ALA A 360 -11.83 11.87 8.89
N ALA A 361 -11.46 10.84 9.66
CA ALA A 361 -12.32 10.23 10.67
C ALA A 361 -12.66 11.19 11.81
N VAL A 362 -11.69 11.99 12.28
CA VAL A 362 -11.92 13.07 13.26
C VAL A 362 -12.97 14.06 12.74
N ARG A 363 -12.85 14.52 11.48
CA ARG A 363 -13.77 15.51 10.91
C ARG A 363 -15.22 15.05 10.79
N VAL A 364 -15.43 13.75 10.60
CA VAL A 364 -16.77 13.15 10.54
C VAL A 364 -17.21 12.51 11.85
N LYS A 365 -16.47 12.75 12.95
CA LYS A 365 -16.75 12.21 14.27
C LYS A 365 -16.88 10.67 14.29
N ALA A 366 -16.09 9.99 13.46
CA ALA A 366 -16.10 8.53 13.38
C ALA A 366 -15.28 7.87 14.50
N ILE A 367 -14.32 8.59 15.09
CA ILE A 367 -13.49 8.12 16.21
C ILE A 367 -14.23 8.39 17.53
N ARG A 368 -14.48 7.35 18.31
CA ARG A 368 -15.15 7.41 19.62
C ARG A 368 -14.15 7.37 20.76
N ALA A 369 -14.56 7.78 21.95
CA ALA A 369 -13.70 7.74 23.14
C ALA A 369 -13.16 6.33 23.46
N ARG A 370 -13.94 5.29 23.15
CA ARG A 370 -13.53 3.87 23.29
C ARG A 370 -12.43 3.43 22.34
N ASP A 371 -12.30 4.09 21.18
CA ASP A 371 -11.29 3.74 20.18
C ASP A 371 -9.89 4.26 20.56
N VAL A 372 -9.81 5.21 21.51
CA VAL A 372 -8.56 5.89 21.88
C VAL A 372 -7.47 4.94 22.36
N ASP A 373 -7.84 3.82 22.99
CA ASP A 373 -6.89 2.84 23.48
C ASP A 373 -6.22 2.04 22.36
N ALA A 374 -6.88 1.93 21.20
CA ALA A 374 -6.34 1.26 20.01
C ALA A 374 -5.31 2.11 19.25
N PHE A 375 -5.19 3.41 19.55
CA PHE A 375 -4.20 4.25 18.87
C PHE A 375 -2.79 4.00 19.37
N ASP A 376 -1.85 3.98 18.41
CA ASP A 376 -0.44 4.13 18.70
C ASP A 376 -0.10 5.62 18.97
N LYS A 377 1.15 5.88 19.37
CA LYS A 377 1.59 7.25 19.67
C LYS A 377 1.48 8.18 18.46
N THR A 378 1.69 7.67 17.24
CA THR A 378 1.65 8.47 16.02
C THR A 378 0.22 8.88 15.72
N GLY A 379 -0.70 7.92 15.72
CA GLY A 379 -2.10 8.17 15.47
C GLY A 379 -2.75 9.07 16.53
N LEU A 380 -2.38 8.95 17.81
CA LEU A 380 -2.81 9.90 18.86
C LEU A 380 -2.42 11.34 18.50
N ARG A 381 -1.20 11.54 18.00
CA ARG A 381 -0.73 12.87 17.59
C ARG A 381 -1.44 13.36 16.34
N SER A 382 -1.70 12.49 15.37
CA SER A 382 -2.44 12.84 14.16
C SER A 382 -3.88 13.25 14.50
N ALA A 383 -4.57 12.51 15.38
CA ALA A 383 -5.91 12.85 15.85
C ALA A 383 -5.94 14.19 16.61
N LEU A 384 -5.03 14.39 17.56
CA LEU A 384 -4.92 15.65 18.31
C LEU A 384 -4.57 16.83 17.40
N THR A 385 -3.70 16.64 16.40
CA THR A 385 -3.38 17.68 15.40
C THR A 385 -4.61 18.06 14.59
N ALA A 386 -5.41 17.07 14.16
CA ALA A 386 -6.65 17.31 13.43
C ALA A 386 -7.68 18.11 14.25
N LEU A 387 -7.67 17.95 15.58
CA LEU A 387 -8.47 18.73 16.53
C LEU A 387 -7.83 20.08 16.93
N GLY A 388 -6.61 20.40 16.45
CA GLY A 388 -5.89 21.61 16.84
C GLY A 388 -5.37 21.59 18.28
N LEU A 389 -5.19 20.41 18.88
CA LEU A 389 -4.77 20.22 20.26
C LEU A 389 -3.25 19.96 20.39
N PRO A 390 -2.65 20.22 21.57
CA PRO A 390 -1.24 19.92 21.80
C PRO A 390 -0.90 18.44 21.62
N THR A 391 0.25 18.13 21.00
CA THR A 391 0.72 16.77 20.66
C THR A 391 1.95 16.30 21.47
N SER A 392 2.39 17.10 22.43
CA SER A 392 3.48 16.78 23.34
C SER A 392 2.97 16.01 24.57
N GLY A 393 3.82 15.11 25.09
CA GLY A 393 3.54 14.34 26.30
C GLY A 393 3.85 12.85 26.21
N LYS A 394 3.58 12.15 27.32
CA LYS A 394 3.55 10.69 27.40
C LYS A 394 2.25 10.16 26.76
N VAL A 395 2.25 8.91 26.32
CA VAL A 395 1.10 8.27 25.63
C VAL A 395 -0.18 8.42 26.43
N GLU A 396 -0.15 8.11 27.73
CA GLU A 396 -1.33 8.24 28.60
C GLU A 396 -1.92 9.66 28.63
N GLY A 397 -1.07 10.69 28.67
CA GLY A 397 -1.54 12.08 28.63
C GLY A 397 -2.07 12.50 27.26
N LEU A 398 -1.61 11.88 26.17
CA LEU A 398 -2.20 12.08 24.85
C LEU A 398 -3.56 11.39 24.74
N ARG A 399 -3.70 10.18 25.31
CA ARG A 399 -4.96 9.44 25.37
C ARG A 399 -6.01 10.20 26.17
N GLU A 400 -5.66 10.65 27.37
CA GLU A 400 -6.56 11.43 28.24
C GLU A 400 -7.07 12.68 27.52
N ARG A 401 -6.17 13.46 26.91
CA ARG A 401 -6.52 14.67 26.14
C ARG A 401 -7.45 14.37 24.97
N LEU A 402 -7.20 13.28 24.24
CA LEU A 402 -8.04 12.89 23.12
C LEU A 402 -9.42 12.43 23.60
N ARG A 403 -9.50 11.62 24.68
CA ARG A 403 -10.79 11.21 25.26
C ARG A 403 -11.59 12.41 25.75
N GLU A 404 -10.96 13.36 26.44
CA GLU A 404 -11.62 14.58 26.92
C GLU A 404 -12.20 15.41 25.78
N ALA A 405 -11.45 15.57 24.69
CA ALA A 405 -11.91 16.30 23.51
C ALA A 405 -13.09 15.60 22.80
N LEU A 406 -13.08 14.28 22.74
CA LEU A 406 -14.17 13.50 22.14
C LEU A 406 -15.42 13.46 23.04
N LEU A 407 -15.25 13.32 24.36
CA LEU A 407 -16.36 13.31 25.34
C LEU A 407 -16.99 14.69 25.55
N GLY A 408 -16.21 15.76 25.41
CA GLY A 408 -16.70 17.13 25.49
C GLY A 408 -17.75 17.46 24.43
N GLU A 409 -17.74 16.76 23.29
CA GLU A 409 -18.76 16.88 22.25
C GLU A 409 -20.01 16.02 22.52
N ASP A 410 -19.86 14.84 23.13
CA ASP A 410 -20.99 13.95 23.51
C ASP A 410 -21.80 14.50 24.71
N ALA A 411 -21.19 15.37 25.53
CA ALA A 411 -21.86 15.98 26.69
C ALA A 411 -22.97 16.98 26.30
N GLU A 412 -22.91 17.59 25.10
CA GLU A 412 -23.97 18.49 24.61
C GLU A 412 -25.21 17.74 24.08
N GLU A 413 -25.08 16.46 23.69
CA GLU A 413 -26.20 15.62 23.26
C GLU A 413 -27.03 15.05 24.43
N TRP A 414 -26.48 15.03 25.65
CA TRP A 414 -27.20 14.56 26.84
C TRP A 414 -27.98 15.65 27.59
N ILE A 415 -27.86 16.93 27.18
CA ILE A 415 -28.48 18.07 27.85
C ILE A 415 -29.73 18.61 27.12
N ASN A 416 -30.09 18.08 25.94
CA ASN A 416 -31.32 18.46 25.21
C ASN A 416 -32.39 17.36 25.19
#